data_AF-C7DEN9-F1
#
_entry.id   AF-C7DEN9-F1
#
_cell.length_a   1.000
_cell.length_b   1.000
_cell.length_c   1.000
_cell.angle_alpha   90.00
_cell.angle_beta   90.00
_cell.angle_gamma   90.00
#
_symmetry.space_group_name_H-M   'P 1'
#
loop_
_entity.id
_entity.type
_entity.pdbx_description
1 polymer ?
#
loop_
_entity_poly.entity_id
_entity_poly.type
_entity_poly.pdbx_seq_one_letter_code
_entity_poly.pdbx_strand_id
1 'polypeptide(L)' 'MIFPIGGLVLGALFGGLFAKIKGGKMLDVLQYAATCAILLGLIGLFLVIFIDRQMF' A
#
# COMPACT_ATOMS: atom_id res chain seq x y z
N MET A 1 10.23 7.78 11.96
CA MET A 1 10.46 6.96 10.74
C MET A 1 9.45 5.81 10.57
N ILE A 2 8.23 5.89 11.15
CA ILE A 2 7.19 4.84 11.08
C ILE A 2 6.15 5.07 9.97
N PHE A 3 6.05 6.31 9.47
CA PHE A 3 5.03 6.74 8.51
C PHE A 3 4.97 5.94 7.19
N PRO A 4 6.10 5.51 6.58
CA PRO A 4 6.05 4.70 5.35
C PRO A 4 5.45 3.31 5.57
N ILE A 5 5.68 2.73 6.75
CA ILE A 5 5.22 1.38 7.10
C ILE A 5 3.69 1.39 7.28
N GLY A 6 3.13 2.49 7.81
CA GLY A 6 1.68 2.67 7.91
C GLY A 6 0.96 2.65 6.55
N GLY A 7 1.51 3.34 5.54
CA GLY A 7 0.96 3.33 4.18
C GLY A 7 1.03 1.95 3.51
N LEU A 8 2.09 1.20 3.78
CA LEU A 8 2.30 -0.15 3.25
C LEU A 8 1.31 -1.16 3.87
N VAL A 9 1.10 -1.09 5.20
CA VAL A 9 0.14 -1.95 5.91
C VAL A 9 -1.31 -1.65 5.52
N LEU A 10 -1.69 -0.37 5.43
CA LEU A 10 -3.03 0.03 4.98
C LEU A 10 -3.27 -0.38 3.53
N GLY A 11 -2.27 -0.24 2.65
CA GLY A 11 -2.40 -0.66 1.26
C GLY A 11 -2.50 -2.16 1.06
N ALA A 12 -1.76 -2.94 1.84
CA ALA A 12 -1.85 -4.40 1.83
C ALA A 12 -3.21 -4.90 2.34
N LEU A 13 -3.74 -4.31 3.42
CA LEU A 13 -5.03 -4.66 3.99
C LEU A 13 -6.18 -4.32 3.03
N PHE A 14 -6.24 -3.08 2.53
CA PHE A 14 -7.29 -2.68 1.58
C PHE A 14 -7.19 -3.44 0.25
N GLY A 15 -5.98 -3.59 -0.30
CA GLY A 15 -5.75 -4.32 -1.56
C GLY A 15 -6.14 -5.79 -1.48
N GLY A 16 -5.77 -6.48 -0.40
CA GLY A 16 -6.09 -7.88 -0.19
C GLY A 16 -7.57 -8.14 0.10
N LEU A 17 -8.24 -7.25 0.85
CA LEU A 17 -9.68 -7.35 1.09
C LEU A 17 -10.49 -7.17 -0.19
N PHE A 18 -10.20 -6.14 -0.99
CA PHE A 18 -10.92 -5.90 -2.25
C PHE A 18 -10.75 -7.02 -3.27
N ALA A 19 -9.56 -7.62 -3.35
CA ALA A 19 -9.31 -8.74 -4.25
C ALA A 19 -10.05 -10.01 -3.81
N LYS A 20 -10.13 -10.26 -2.50
CA LYS A 20 -10.89 -11.40 -1.94
C LYS A 20 -12.40 -11.25 -2.18
N ILE A 21 -12.94 -10.05 -2.09
CA ILE A 21 -14.37 -9.76 -2.33
C ILE A 21 -14.76 -10.04 -3.80
N LYS A 22 -13.84 -9.85 -4.76
CA LYS A 22 -14.10 -10.12 -6.18
C LYS A 22 -14.07 -11.60 -6.57
N GLY A 23 -13.83 -12.52 -5.64
CA GLY A 23 -13.86 -13.97 -5.91
C GLY A 23 -12.70 -14.49 -6.77
N GLY A 24 -11.59 -13.75 -6.84
CA GLY A 24 -10.39 -14.18 -7.58
C GLY A 24 -9.74 -15.43 -6.99
N LYS A 25 -9.03 -16.20 -7.82
CA LYS A 25 -8.18 -17.31 -7.35
C LYS A 25 -7.17 -16.79 -6.32
N MET A 26 -6.75 -17.63 -5.37
CA MET A 26 -5.79 -17.24 -4.31
C MET A 26 -4.52 -16.54 -4.84
N LEU A 27 -4.02 -16.97 -6.01
CA LEU A 27 -2.87 -16.34 -6.68
C LEU A 27 -3.19 -14.94 -7.23
N ASP A 28 -4.37 -14.73 -7.82
CA ASP A 28 -4.80 -13.40 -8.28
C ASP A 28 -5.00 -12.46 -7.09
N VAL A 29 -5.55 -12.97 -5.99
CA VAL A 29 -5.74 -12.21 -4.76
C VAL A 29 -4.41 -11.75 -4.19
N LEU A 30 -3.40 -12.63 -4.20
CA LEU A 30 -2.07 -12.31 -3.69
C LEU A 30 -1.35 -11.28 -4.58
N GLN A 31 -1.41 -11.43 -5.91
CA GLN A 31 -0.82 -10.47 -6.84
C GLN A 31 -1.49 -9.11 -6.74
N TYR A 32 -2.82 -9.07 -6.68
CA TYR A 32 -3.56 -7.82 -6.55
C TYR A 32 -3.29 -7.14 -5.21
N ALA A 33 -3.22 -7.90 -4.11
CA ALA A 33 -2.82 -7.39 -2.80
C ALA A 33 -1.41 -6.82 -2.81
N ALA A 34 -0.45 -7.51 -3.43
CA ALA A 34 0.94 -7.07 -3.54
C ALA A 34 1.06 -5.80 -4.38
N THR A 35 0.39 -5.71 -5.52
CA THR A 35 0.37 -4.49 -6.36
C THR A 35 -0.22 -3.31 -5.59
N CYS A 36 -1.36 -3.47 -4.93
CA CYS A 36 -1.96 -2.41 -4.12
C CYS A 36 -1.07 -1.99 -2.93
N ALA A 37 -0.42 -2.94 -2.27
CA ALA A 37 0.52 -2.67 -1.17
C ALA A 37 1.72 -1.84 -1.64
N ILE A 38 2.33 -2.22 -2.76
CA ILE A 38 3.46 -1.51 -3.35
C ILE A 38 3.04 -0.09 -3.75
N LEU A 39 1.88 0.07 -4.39
CA LEU A 39 1.41 1.36 -4.90
C LEU A 39 1.13 2.35 -3.75
N LEU A 40 0.42 1.90 -2.71
CA LEU A 40 0.15 2.72 -1.51
C LEU A 40 1.41 2.96 -0.66
N GLY A 41 2.31 1.98 -0.58
CA GLY A 41 3.62 2.15 0.05
C GLY A 41 4.47 3.21 -0.66
N LEU A 42 4.47 3.21 -2.00
CA LEU A 42 5.17 4.22 -2.81
C LEU A 42 4.60 5.62 -2.55
N ILE A 43 3.27 5.76 -2.58
CA ILE A 43 2.60 7.03 -2.31
C ILE A 43 2.96 7.55 -0.91
N GLY A 44 2.91 6.67 0.11
CA GLY A 44 3.28 7.03 1.48
C GLY A 44 4.75 7.47 1.61
N LEU A 45 5.67 6.79 0.90
CA LEU A 45 7.08 7.17 0.86
C LEU A 45 7.26 8.56 0.26
N PHE A 46 6.65 8.84 -0.90
CA PHE A 46 6.74 10.16 -1.54
C PHE A 46 6.10 11.27 -0.70
N LEU A 47 4.98 11.00 -0.03
CA LEU A 47 4.36 11.95 0.89
C LEU A 47 5.28 12.31 2.07
N VAL A 48 5.93 11.31 2.67
CA VAL A 48 6.89 11.55 3.77
C VAL A 48 8.07 12.37 3.28
N ILE A 49 8.66 11.99 2.13
CA ILE A 49 9.78 12.75 1.55
C ILE A 49 9.35 14.19 1.27
N PHE A 50 8.15 14.41 0.74
CA PHE A 50 7.65 15.74 0.43
C PHE A 50 7.47 16.60 1.67
N ILE A 51 6.84 16.05 2.73
CA ILE A 51 6.64 16.75 4.00
C ILE A 51 8.00 17.11 4.62
N ASP A 52 8.93 16.16 4.66
CA ASP A 52 10.28 16.36 5.22
C ASP A 52 11.04 17.46 4.46
N ARG A 53 10.89 17.49 3.12
CA ARG A 53 11.48 18.53 2.25
C ARG A 53 10.82 19.91 2.31
N GLN A 54 9.61 20.01 2.83
CA GLN A 54 8.92 21.30 2.99
C GLN A 54 9.07 21.84 4.42
N MET A 55 9.42 20.98 5.39
CA MET A 55 9.71 21.36 6.77
C MET A 55 11.17 21.83 6.98
N PHE A 56 12.08 21.52 6.05
CA PHE A 56 13.48 21.97 6.02
C PHE A 56 13.73 22.92 4.85
#